data_AF-A0A2G1ZA40-F1
#
_entry.id   AF-A0A2G1ZA40-F1
#
_cell.length_a   1.000
_cell.length_b   1.000
_cell.length_c   1.000
_cell.angle_alpha   90.00
_cell.angle_beta   90.00
_cell.angle_gamma   90.00
#
_symmetry.space_group_name_H-M   'P 1'
#
loop_
_entity.id
_entity.type
_entity.pdbx_description
1 polymer ?
#
loop_
_entity_poly.entity_id
_entity_poly.type
_entity_poly.pdbx_seq_one_letter_code
_entity_poly.pdbx_strand_id
1 'polypeptide(L)'
;MTFFSGLMARHFRQTLVLAFCWLVVVRASYVLQSGVVPNPLAMIAGDLAGAFVLAVLLCITRGISRVILVVVLGCATFVAGMHLTVHGTLFQLSLIGKGVDPTFVTGSLINVHALWLPVYLSLAGFLHWRHRRLDPEAVPTGRTGQVLVAVLVAAIYGVSFQSLTTPANNVVASFFAQIPGAIIGPLAPTLSTEDEDLNGSEKALKTLQTASFFRHQVAAPIVKNHPNVLLVMIEGMSGGYFPSLSRYHGLDPTVTLASLEENLRRHGFRLYRNSLSMERQTDRGTFAILCGAYPDFRRQSRKMVDVAEGRVVVDCMPKHLKEHGYRTAYWQAAPLDYMQKGEFMPQAGFIDVTGAKIFNGPGEEVEGWGPPDPIYFNNVAQRLRQLDAKPGPWMVTLLNVGTHHPFKIGK
;
A
#
# COMPACT_ATOMS: atom_id res chain seq x y z
N MET A 1 -45.58 4.49 -9.22
CA MET A 1 -45.34 5.59 -8.25
C MET A 1 -44.76 5.13 -6.90
N THR A 2 -44.95 3.87 -6.49
CA THR A 2 -44.41 3.29 -5.23
C THR A 2 -42.89 3.06 -5.20
N PHE A 3 -42.21 3.11 -6.35
CA PHE A 3 -40.78 2.87 -6.46
C PHE A 3 -39.93 4.04 -5.93
N PHE A 4 -40.30 5.28 -6.26
CA PHE A 4 -39.59 6.49 -5.83
C PHE A 4 -40.18 7.14 -4.58
N SER A 5 -41.36 6.69 -4.11
CA SER A 5 -42.02 7.26 -2.93
C SER A 5 -41.15 7.15 -1.66
N GLY A 6 -40.31 6.11 -1.57
CA GLY A 6 -39.36 5.93 -0.48
C GLY A 6 -38.27 7.02 -0.41
N LEU A 7 -37.89 7.64 -1.53
CA LEU A 7 -36.91 8.74 -1.54
C LEU A 7 -37.52 10.06 -1.08
N MET A 8 -38.82 10.23 -1.28
CA MET A 8 -39.56 11.44 -0.89
C MET A 8 -40.08 11.37 0.55
N ALA A 9 -39.97 10.20 1.19
CA ALA A 9 -40.37 9.99 2.57
C ALA A 9 -39.62 10.95 3.51
N ARG A 10 -40.35 11.56 4.45
CA ARG A 10 -39.80 12.46 5.47
C ARG A 10 -38.66 11.79 6.26
N HIS A 11 -38.86 10.54 6.66
CA HIS A 11 -37.88 9.75 7.38
C HIS A 11 -36.56 9.61 6.59
N PHE A 12 -36.62 9.25 5.30
CA PHE A 12 -35.41 9.12 4.48
C PHE A 12 -34.65 10.44 4.34
N ARG A 13 -35.35 11.56 4.12
CA ARG A 13 -34.72 12.89 4.04
C ARG A 13 -34.02 13.28 5.35
N GLN A 14 -34.62 12.98 6.49
CA GLN A 14 -34.01 13.21 7.80
C GLN A 14 -32.77 12.33 8.00
N THR A 15 -32.85 11.06 7.60
CA THR A 15 -31.71 10.13 7.64
C THR A 15 -30.57 10.58 6.72
N LEU A 16 -30.88 11.10 5.54
CA LEU A 16 -29.89 11.64 4.60
C LEU A 16 -29.15 12.86 5.18
N VAL A 17 -29.89 13.82 5.77
CA VAL A 17 -29.28 14.98 6.43
C VAL A 17 -28.42 14.54 7.61
N LEU A 18 -28.90 13.61 8.43
CA LEU A 18 -28.12 13.06 9.54
C LEU A 18 -26.83 12.38 9.06
N ALA A 19 -26.91 11.57 8.00
CA ALA A 19 -25.76 10.89 7.41
C ALA A 19 -24.73 11.90 6.86
N PHE A 20 -25.19 12.95 6.19
CA PHE A 20 -24.32 14.01 5.67
C PHE A 20 -23.62 14.78 6.80
N CYS A 21 -24.37 15.25 7.81
CA CYS A 21 -23.78 15.94 8.97
C CYS A 21 -22.76 15.05 9.70
N TRP A 22 -23.05 13.75 9.83
CA TRP A 22 -22.11 12.80 10.43
C TRP A 22 -20.84 12.64 9.59
N LEU A 23 -20.94 12.55 8.26
CA LEU A 23 -19.79 12.47 7.37
C LEU A 23 -18.91 13.73 7.43
N VAL A 24 -19.50 14.91 7.58
CA VAL A 24 -18.76 16.15 7.81
C VAL A 24 -17.93 16.08 9.09
N VAL A 25 -18.48 15.51 10.17
CA VAL A 25 -17.74 15.31 11.43
C VAL A 25 -16.61 14.29 11.25
N VAL A 26 -16.87 13.16 10.58
CA VAL A 26 -15.84 12.16 10.27
C VAL A 26 -14.72 12.78 9.44
N ARG A 27 -15.06 13.63 8.47
CA ARG A 27 -14.09 14.37 7.66
C ARG A 27 -13.24 15.32 8.50
N ALA A 28 -13.85 16.07 9.41
CA ALA A 28 -13.11 16.90 10.35
C ALA A 28 -12.15 16.07 11.22
N SER A 29 -12.57 14.88 11.66
CA SER A 29 -11.69 13.93 12.36
C SER A 29 -10.53 13.46 11.48
N TYR A 30 -10.74 13.21 10.18
CA TYR A 30 -9.65 12.89 9.25
C TYR A 30 -8.63 14.02 9.12
N VAL A 31 -9.10 15.26 8.98
CA VAL A 31 -8.20 16.43 8.89
C VAL A 31 -7.41 16.59 10.19
N LEU A 32 -8.07 16.45 11.35
CA LEU A 32 -7.42 16.53 12.66
C LEU A 32 -6.39 15.41 12.87
N GLN A 33 -6.70 14.19 12.44
CA GLN A 33 -5.83 13.04 12.62
C GLN A 33 -4.64 13.06 11.66
N SER A 34 -4.86 13.38 10.38
CA SER A 34 -3.87 13.21 9.32
C SER A 34 -3.17 14.51 8.89
N GLY A 35 -3.74 15.68 9.19
CA GLY A 35 -3.30 16.97 8.64
C GLY A 35 -3.59 17.15 7.14
N VAL A 36 -4.18 16.15 6.46
CA VAL A 36 -4.46 16.20 5.03
C VAL A 36 -5.76 16.93 4.78
N VAL A 37 -5.69 18.10 4.12
CA VAL A 37 -6.86 18.88 3.72
C VAL A 37 -7.20 18.60 2.25
N PRO A 38 -8.35 17.98 1.95
CA PRO A 38 -8.74 17.70 0.57
C PRO A 38 -9.30 18.94 -0.16
N ASN A 39 -9.39 18.83 -1.49
CA ASN A 39 -10.10 19.83 -2.30
C ASN A 39 -11.59 19.92 -1.88
N PRO A 40 -12.12 21.11 -1.55
CA PRO A 40 -13.48 21.26 -1.01
C PRO A 40 -14.59 20.78 -1.94
N LEU A 41 -14.47 21.02 -3.26
CA LEU A 41 -15.54 20.71 -4.22
C LEU A 41 -15.69 19.20 -4.39
N ALA A 42 -14.58 18.51 -4.65
CA ALA A 42 -14.55 17.06 -4.79
C ALA A 42 -14.99 16.36 -3.48
N MET A 43 -14.60 16.93 -2.34
CA MET A 43 -15.01 16.47 -1.02
C MET A 43 -16.53 16.50 -0.83
N ILE A 44 -17.17 17.65 -1.10
CA ILE A 44 -18.63 17.80 -0.91
C ILE A 44 -19.39 16.83 -1.81
N ALA A 45 -18.99 16.69 -3.07
CA ALA A 45 -19.61 15.76 -4.01
C ALA A 45 -19.51 14.30 -3.51
N GLY A 46 -18.33 13.91 -3.01
CA GLY A 46 -18.14 12.59 -2.43
C GLY A 46 -18.94 12.36 -1.15
N ASP A 47 -19.03 13.36 -0.27
CA ASP A 47 -19.78 13.25 0.98
C ASP A 47 -21.30 13.19 0.74
N LEU A 48 -21.81 13.84 -0.31
CA LEU A 48 -23.21 13.68 -0.73
C LEU A 48 -23.50 12.26 -1.23
N ALA A 49 -22.64 11.70 -2.09
CA ALA A 49 -22.78 10.33 -2.56
C ALA A 49 -22.69 9.32 -1.40
N GLY A 50 -21.72 9.53 -0.50
CA GLY A 50 -21.55 8.72 0.70
C GLY A 50 -22.75 8.80 1.64
N ALA A 51 -23.28 10.00 1.87
CA ALA A 51 -24.45 10.22 2.71
C ALA A 51 -25.68 9.50 2.16
N PHE A 52 -25.86 9.50 0.85
CA PHE A 52 -26.96 8.81 0.20
C PHE A 52 -26.87 7.29 0.39
N VAL A 53 -25.71 6.70 0.09
CA VAL A 53 -25.48 5.26 0.27
C VAL A 53 -25.66 4.87 1.74
N LEU A 54 -25.06 5.65 2.66
CA LEU A 54 -25.19 5.43 4.10
C LEU A 54 -26.63 5.54 4.58
N ALA A 55 -27.39 6.52 4.10
CA ALA A 55 -28.80 6.68 4.46
C ALA A 55 -29.64 5.46 4.05
N VAL A 56 -29.40 4.91 2.86
CA VAL A 56 -30.07 3.69 2.40
C VAL A 56 -29.69 2.49 3.28
N LEU A 57 -28.40 2.29 3.58
CA LEU A 57 -27.94 1.25 4.51
C LEU A 57 -28.61 1.39 5.88
N LEU A 58 -28.74 2.63 6.35
CA LEU A 58 -29.42 2.96 7.60
C LEU A 58 -30.95 2.85 7.52
N CYS A 59 -31.59 2.70 6.37
CA CYS A 59 -33.04 2.44 6.30
C CYS A 59 -33.36 0.95 6.15
N ILE A 60 -32.44 0.17 5.57
CA ILE A 60 -32.68 -1.26 5.27
C ILE A 60 -32.23 -2.22 6.37
N THR A 61 -31.19 -1.88 7.14
CA THR A 61 -30.67 -2.77 8.21
C THR A 61 -31.50 -2.66 9.49
N ARG A 62 -31.66 -3.72 10.29
CA ARG A 62 -32.37 -3.69 11.60
C ARG A 62 -31.77 -4.72 12.56
N GLY A 63 -32.01 -4.54 13.87
CA GLY A 63 -31.54 -5.47 14.91
C GLY A 63 -30.03 -5.72 14.80
N ILE A 64 -29.64 -7.00 14.76
CA ILE A 64 -28.21 -7.41 14.69
C ILE A 64 -27.51 -6.87 13.44
N SER A 65 -28.16 -6.89 12.27
CA SER A 65 -27.55 -6.37 11.03
C SER A 65 -27.20 -4.88 11.13
N ARG A 66 -27.95 -4.11 11.94
CA ARG A 66 -27.64 -2.71 12.21
C ARG A 66 -26.40 -2.58 13.09
N VAL A 67 -26.29 -3.41 14.12
CA VAL A 67 -25.12 -3.41 15.02
C VAL A 67 -23.86 -3.73 14.23
N ILE A 68 -23.92 -4.75 13.36
CA ILE A 68 -22.81 -5.11 12.46
C ILE A 68 -22.44 -3.93 11.56
N LEU A 69 -23.41 -3.29 10.90
CA LEU A 69 -23.17 -2.12 10.05
C LEU A 69 -22.43 -1.01 10.81
N VAL A 70 -22.84 -0.71 12.04
CA VAL A 70 -22.26 0.36 12.86
C VAL A 70 -20.82 0.05 13.28
N VAL A 71 -20.56 -1.19 13.69
CA VAL A 71 -19.19 -1.64 14.04
C VAL A 71 -18.30 -1.60 12.81
N VAL A 72 -18.76 -2.15 11.68
CA VAL A 72 -18.02 -2.14 10.41
C VAL A 72 -17.76 -0.71 9.94
N LEU A 73 -18.74 0.18 10.05
CA LEU A 73 -18.59 1.60 9.70
C LEU A 73 -17.53 2.28 10.56
N GLY A 74 -17.56 2.08 11.89
CA GLY A 74 -16.56 2.62 12.80
C GLY A 74 -15.15 2.12 12.48
N CYS A 75 -14.99 0.81 12.29
CA CYS A 75 -13.71 0.20 11.90
C CYS A 75 -13.23 0.69 10.53
N ALA A 76 -14.11 0.77 9.52
CA ALA A 76 -13.77 1.28 8.19
C ALA A 76 -13.35 2.75 8.24
N THR A 77 -14.04 3.58 9.04
CA THR A 77 -13.64 4.98 9.22
C THR A 77 -12.30 5.11 9.92
N PHE A 78 -12.04 4.28 10.93
CA PHE A 78 -10.75 4.22 11.61
C PHE A 78 -9.62 3.84 10.65
N VAL A 79 -9.78 2.75 9.89
CA VAL A 79 -8.79 2.30 8.90
C VAL A 79 -8.57 3.35 7.81
N ALA A 80 -9.62 4.06 7.37
CA ALA A 80 -9.47 5.18 6.45
C ALA A 80 -8.65 6.34 7.05
N GLY A 81 -8.90 6.73 8.30
CA GLY A 81 -8.12 7.77 8.99
C GLY A 81 -6.65 7.37 9.16
N MET A 82 -6.40 6.11 9.51
CA MET A 82 -5.06 5.49 9.52
C MET A 82 -4.36 5.63 8.18
N HIS A 83 -5.02 5.17 7.11
CA HIS A 83 -4.46 5.20 5.76
C HIS A 83 -4.19 6.63 5.28
N LEU A 84 -5.04 7.60 5.62
CA LEU A 84 -4.79 9.01 5.29
C LEU A 84 -3.55 9.53 6.01
N THR A 85 -3.39 9.18 7.28
CA THR A 85 -2.24 9.61 8.09
C THR A 85 -0.94 9.01 7.58
N VAL A 86 -0.97 7.74 7.20
CA VAL A 86 0.24 6.98 6.82
C VAL A 86 0.58 7.14 5.33
N HIS A 87 -0.42 7.10 4.46
CA HIS A 87 -0.25 7.00 3.01
C HIS A 87 -0.82 8.20 2.24
N GLY A 88 -1.46 9.17 2.91
CA GLY A 88 -2.13 10.30 2.24
C GLY A 88 -3.28 9.88 1.33
N THR A 89 -3.83 8.67 1.49
CA THR A 89 -4.91 8.11 0.66
C THR A 89 -5.84 7.24 1.52
N LEU A 90 -7.04 6.93 1.05
CA LEU A 90 -7.91 5.91 1.66
C LEU A 90 -7.41 4.49 1.32
N PHE A 91 -7.92 3.49 2.03
CA PHE A 91 -7.58 2.09 1.77
C PHE A 91 -8.15 1.60 0.43
N GLN A 92 -7.43 0.67 -0.20
CA GLN A 92 -7.86 -0.06 -1.39
C GLN A 92 -8.44 -1.42 -1.00
N LEU A 93 -9.66 -1.71 -1.43
CA LEU A 93 -10.34 -2.96 -1.07
C LEU A 93 -9.63 -4.19 -1.64
N SER A 94 -9.00 -4.08 -2.82
CA SER A 94 -8.22 -5.17 -3.42
C SER A 94 -6.96 -5.54 -2.62
N LEU A 95 -6.53 -4.68 -1.71
CA LEU A 95 -5.37 -4.90 -0.81
C LEU A 95 -5.78 -5.38 0.59
N ILE A 96 -7.06 -5.64 0.84
CA ILE A 96 -7.54 -6.04 2.18
C ILE A 96 -6.82 -7.27 2.74
N GLY A 97 -6.40 -8.21 1.87
CA GLY A 97 -5.61 -9.38 2.25
C GLY A 97 -4.26 -9.05 2.88
N LYS A 98 -3.60 -7.95 2.48
CA LYS A 98 -2.36 -7.48 3.13
C LYS A 98 -2.64 -6.90 4.51
N GLY A 99 -3.84 -6.32 4.71
CA GLY A 99 -4.24 -5.68 5.96
C GLY A 99 -4.54 -6.65 7.11
N VAL A 100 -4.73 -7.94 6.81
CA VAL A 100 -4.96 -9.00 7.81
C VAL A 100 -3.70 -9.83 8.12
N ASP A 101 -2.58 -9.54 7.45
CA ASP A 101 -1.30 -10.19 7.74
C ASP A 101 -0.83 -9.87 9.16
N PRO A 102 -0.42 -10.85 9.97
CA PRO A 102 -0.01 -10.59 11.36
C PRO A 102 1.13 -9.59 11.50
N THR A 103 2.12 -9.62 10.60
CA THR A 103 3.25 -8.67 10.60
C THR A 103 2.76 -7.26 10.28
N PHE A 104 1.84 -7.12 9.34
CA PHE A 104 1.23 -5.83 9.05
C PHE A 104 0.39 -5.32 10.22
N VAL A 105 -0.43 -6.17 10.85
CA VAL A 105 -1.28 -5.79 11.98
C VAL A 105 -0.43 -5.31 13.15
N THR A 106 0.59 -6.07 13.55
CA THR A 106 1.47 -5.70 14.67
C THR A 106 2.36 -4.51 14.33
N GLY A 107 2.86 -4.42 13.10
CA GLY A 107 3.70 -3.32 12.64
C GLY A 107 2.97 -2.00 12.41
N SER A 108 1.69 -2.04 12.00
CA SER A 108 0.99 -0.86 11.46
C SER A 108 -0.34 -0.53 12.13
N LEU A 109 -1.09 -1.50 12.66
CA LEU A 109 -2.39 -1.22 13.29
C LEU A 109 -2.27 -1.03 14.80
N ILE A 110 -1.36 -1.74 15.45
CA ILE A 110 -1.12 -1.62 16.89
C ILE A 110 -0.06 -0.54 17.13
N ASN A 111 -0.47 0.73 17.04
CA ASN A 111 0.42 1.88 17.30
C ASN A 111 -0.34 3.05 17.95
N VAL A 112 0.32 4.21 18.06
CA VAL A 112 -0.25 5.45 18.64
C VAL A 112 -1.61 5.82 18.04
N HIS A 113 -1.85 5.48 16.78
CA HIS A 113 -3.09 5.82 16.12
C HIS A 113 -4.26 4.91 16.53
N ALA A 114 -4.02 3.75 17.15
CA ALA A 114 -5.08 2.90 17.71
C ALA A 114 -5.95 3.65 18.74
N LEU A 115 -5.44 4.74 19.34
CA LEU A 115 -6.20 5.66 20.19
C LEU A 115 -7.39 6.33 19.49
N TRP A 116 -7.40 6.38 18.14
CA TRP A 116 -8.51 6.90 17.36
C TRP A 116 -9.65 5.89 17.16
N LEU A 117 -9.41 4.58 17.36
CA LEU A 117 -10.45 3.57 17.17
C LEU A 117 -11.68 3.81 18.07
N PRO A 118 -11.52 4.07 19.40
CA PRO A 118 -12.66 4.43 20.25
C PRO A 118 -13.40 5.69 19.78
N VAL A 119 -12.70 6.66 19.20
CA VAL A 119 -13.31 7.90 18.67
C VAL A 119 -14.23 7.55 17.50
N TYR A 120 -13.75 6.82 16.49
CA TYR A 120 -14.56 6.45 15.33
C TYR A 120 -15.71 5.49 15.68
N LEU A 121 -15.49 4.55 16.60
CA LEU A 121 -16.57 3.70 17.12
C LEU A 121 -17.64 4.52 17.86
N SER A 122 -17.22 5.53 18.63
CA SER A 122 -18.15 6.43 19.32
C SER A 122 -18.94 7.29 18.34
N LEU A 123 -18.30 7.80 17.28
CA LEU A 123 -18.98 8.53 16.20
C LEU A 123 -20.02 7.65 15.52
N ALA A 124 -19.67 6.41 15.16
CA ALA A 124 -20.62 5.47 14.55
C ALA A 124 -21.77 5.10 15.52
N GLY A 125 -21.46 4.92 16.81
CA GLY A 125 -22.45 4.71 17.87
C GLY A 125 -23.41 5.88 18.03
N PHE A 126 -22.90 7.12 17.98
CA PHE A 126 -23.72 8.33 18.02
C PHE A 126 -24.66 8.44 16.82
N LEU A 127 -24.17 8.14 15.60
CA LEU A 127 -25.01 8.06 14.40
C LEU A 127 -26.15 7.05 14.60
N HIS A 128 -25.83 5.85 15.10
CA HIS A 128 -26.82 4.83 15.38
C HIS A 128 -27.87 5.30 16.39
N TRP A 129 -27.42 5.89 17.50
CA TRP A 129 -28.30 6.40 18.56
C TRP A 129 -29.23 7.51 18.06
N ARG A 130 -28.70 8.48 17.30
CA ARG A 130 -29.51 9.55 16.68
C ARG A 130 -30.50 8.99 15.67
N HIS A 131 -30.07 8.07 14.82
CA HIS A 131 -30.93 7.48 13.80
C HIS A 131 -32.09 6.69 14.42
N ARG A 132 -31.87 5.97 15.53
CA ARG A 132 -32.96 5.26 16.23
C ARG A 132 -34.04 6.18 16.81
N ARG A 133 -33.72 7.45 17.04
CA ARG A 133 -34.68 8.47 17.50
C ARG A 133 -35.43 9.14 16.35
N LEU A 134 -35.01 8.90 15.10
CA LEU A 134 -35.78 9.30 13.92
C LEU A 134 -36.92 8.30 13.73
N ASP A 135 -38.13 8.72 14.09
CA ASP A 135 -39.43 8.12 13.75
C ASP A 135 -39.49 6.56 13.79
N PRO A 136 -39.81 5.96 14.94
CA PRO A 136 -39.79 4.50 15.13
C PRO A 136 -40.87 3.74 14.34
N GLU A 137 -41.88 4.42 13.79
CA GLU A 137 -43.07 3.79 13.16
C GLU A 137 -43.09 3.88 11.63
N ALA A 138 -42.04 4.41 11.00
CA ALA A 138 -41.98 4.55 9.56
C ALA A 138 -41.98 3.16 8.85
N VAL A 139 -43.11 2.81 8.21
CA VAL A 139 -43.21 1.64 7.34
C VAL A 139 -42.30 1.85 6.14
N PRO A 140 -41.34 0.94 5.88
CA PRO A 140 -40.37 1.12 4.82
C PRO A 140 -41.00 0.79 3.46
N THR A 141 -41.70 1.76 2.87
CA THR A 141 -42.18 1.67 1.49
C THR A 141 -41.07 2.09 0.52
N GLY A 142 -40.93 1.40 -0.60
CA GLY A 142 -39.96 1.77 -1.66
C GLY A 142 -38.50 1.36 -1.43
N ARG A 143 -38.22 0.37 -0.57
CA ARG A 143 -36.84 -0.13 -0.28
C ARG A 143 -36.06 -0.53 -1.52
N THR A 144 -36.70 -1.27 -2.42
CA THR A 144 -36.06 -1.74 -3.66
C THR A 144 -35.58 -0.58 -4.52
N GLY A 145 -36.40 0.48 -4.63
CA GLY A 145 -36.02 1.69 -5.36
C GLY A 145 -34.86 2.44 -4.69
N GLN A 146 -34.86 2.55 -3.36
CA GLN A 146 -33.76 3.16 -2.61
C GLN A 146 -32.44 2.40 -2.82
N VAL A 147 -32.46 1.07 -2.75
CA VAL A 147 -31.26 0.24 -2.96
C VAL A 147 -30.74 0.37 -4.40
N LEU A 148 -31.63 0.30 -5.39
CA LEU A 148 -31.24 0.45 -6.80
C LEU A 148 -30.62 1.82 -7.07
N VAL A 149 -31.19 2.90 -6.52
CA VAL A 149 -30.61 4.23 -6.64
C VAL A 149 -29.27 4.33 -5.89
N ALA A 150 -29.11 3.68 -4.73
CA ALA A 150 -27.82 3.67 -4.03
C ALA A 150 -26.73 2.95 -4.83
N VAL A 151 -27.07 1.83 -5.46
CA VAL A 151 -26.16 1.11 -6.38
C VAL A 151 -25.80 2.01 -7.56
N LEU A 152 -26.77 2.70 -8.16
CA LEU A 152 -26.51 3.64 -9.25
C LEU A 152 -25.62 4.81 -8.81
N VAL A 153 -25.86 5.38 -7.62
CA VAL A 153 -25.03 6.44 -7.04
C VAL A 153 -23.60 5.94 -6.84
N ALA A 154 -23.39 4.74 -6.28
CA ALA A 154 -22.06 4.16 -6.11
C ALA A 154 -21.38 3.89 -7.47
N ALA A 155 -22.11 3.45 -8.49
CA ALA A 155 -21.59 3.20 -9.83
C ALA A 155 -21.19 4.52 -10.53
N ILE A 156 -22.06 5.53 -10.52
CA ILE A 156 -21.77 6.86 -11.07
C ILE A 156 -20.56 7.47 -10.35
N TYR A 157 -20.53 7.38 -9.01
CA TYR A 157 -19.39 7.81 -8.22
C TYR A 157 -18.11 7.08 -8.64
N GLY A 158 -18.19 5.75 -8.83
CA GLY A 158 -17.10 4.92 -9.31
C GLY A 158 -16.46 5.39 -10.61
N VAL A 159 -17.27 5.81 -11.59
CA VAL A 159 -16.79 6.28 -12.91
C VAL A 159 -16.45 7.76 -12.94
N SER A 160 -16.96 8.55 -12.00
CA SER A 160 -16.75 10.01 -11.95
C SER A 160 -15.37 10.41 -11.40
N PHE A 161 -14.74 9.52 -10.63
CA PHE A 161 -13.44 9.78 -10.02
C PHE A 161 -12.36 8.90 -10.66
N GLN A 162 -11.24 9.52 -11.06
CA GLN A 162 -10.08 8.80 -11.60
C GLN A 162 -9.45 7.83 -10.57
N SER A 163 -9.57 8.14 -9.29
CA SER A 163 -9.20 7.27 -8.19
C SER A 163 -10.23 7.39 -7.09
N LEU A 164 -10.56 6.25 -6.46
CA LEU A 164 -11.51 6.16 -5.36
C LEU A 164 -10.86 6.32 -3.99
N THR A 165 -9.53 6.45 -3.95
CA THR A 165 -8.76 6.49 -2.70
C THR A 165 -8.07 7.82 -2.43
N THR A 166 -8.37 8.88 -3.20
CA THR A 166 -7.81 10.20 -2.88
C THR A 166 -8.40 10.75 -1.58
N PRO A 167 -7.74 11.70 -0.91
CA PRO A 167 -8.28 12.35 0.30
C PRO A 167 -9.64 13.01 0.11
N ALA A 168 -9.97 13.43 -1.12
CA ALA A 168 -11.25 14.06 -1.43
C ALA A 168 -12.41 13.06 -1.52
N ASN A 169 -12.12 11.77 -1.68
CA ASN A 169 -13.15 10.74 -1.78
C ASN A 169 -13.82 10.48 -0.41
N ASN A 170 -15.02 9.90 -0.45
CA ASN A 170 -15.76 9.49 0.73
C ASN A 170 -15.61 7.99 1.00
N VAL A 171 -15.31 7.62 2.25
CA VAL A 171 -15.05 6.23 2.66
C VAL A 171 -16.21 5.27 2.35
N VAL A 172 -17.47 5.69 2.50
CA VAL A 172 -18.63 4.83 2.25
C VAL A 172 -18.83 4.65 0.75
N ALA A 173 -18.93 5.75 0.00
CA ALA A 173 -19.12 5.68 -1.46
C ALA A 173 -17.97 4.94 -2.14
N SER A 174 -16.72 5.23 -1.74
CA SER A 174 -15.53 4.56 -2.25
C SER A 174 -15.47 3.10 -1.89
N PHE A 175 -15.92 2.67 -0.71
CA PHE A 175 -15.96 1.25 -0.36
C PHE A 175 -16.86 0.48 -1.33
N PHE A 176 -18.09 0.95 -1.53
CA PHE A 176 -19.04 0.27 -2.43
C PHE A 176 -18.65 0.37 -3.90
N ALA A 177 -18.10 1.50 -4.34
CA ALA A 177 -17.64 1.68 -5.72
C ALA A 177 -16.42 0.81 -6.06
N GLN A 178 -15.63 0.39 -5.07
CA GLN A 178 -14.50 -0.53 -5.27
C GLN A 178 -14.90 -2.00 -5.41
N ILE A 179 -16.11 -2.39 -4.97
CA ILE A 179 -16.54 -3.81 -4.95
C ILE A 179 -16.43 -4.50 -6.32
N PRO A 180 -16.92 -3.92 -7.43
CA PRO A 180 -16.80 -4.57 -8.73
C PRO A 180 -15.34 -4.85 -9.11
N GLY A 181 -14.45 -3.86 -8.94
CA GLY A 181 -13.03 -4.02 -9.23
C GLY A 181 -12.32 -5.00 -8.30
N ALA A 182 -12.69 -5.05 -7.02
CA ALA A 182 -12.13 -5.99 -6.06
C ALA A 182 -12.54 -7.45 -6.33
N ILE A 183 -13.74 -7.68 -6.87
CA ILE A 183 -14.23 -9.01 -7.26
C ILE A 183 -13.68 -9.44 -8.62
N ILE A 184 -13.72 -8.54 -9.62
CA ILE A 184 -13.31 -8.85 -10.99
C ILE A 184 -11.79 -8.90 -11.11
N GLY A 185 -11.05 -8.04 -10.41
CA GLY A 185 -9.58 -7.94 -10.53
C GLY A 185 -8.83 -9.27 -10.37
N PRO A 186 -9.15 -10.11 -9.37
CA PRO A 186 -8.58 -11.45 -9.23
C PRO A 186 -9.00 -12.46 -10.32
N LEU A 187 -10.17 -12.26 -10.95
CA LEU A 187 -10.76 -13.14 -11.95
C LEU A 187 -10.44 -12.73 -13.39
N ALA A 188 -10.08 -11.47 -13.63
CA ALA A 188 -9.73 -10.94 -14.95
C ALA A 188 -8.64 -11.76 -15.67
N PRO A 189 -7.57 -12.24 -14.99
CA PRO A 189 -6.55 -13.09 -15.63
C PRO A 189 -7.13 -14.42 -16.12
N THR A 190 -8.06 -15.03 -15.36
CA THR A 190 -8.71 -16.30 -15.74
C THR A 190 -9.72 -16.15 -16.89
N LEU A 191 -10.15 -14.92 -17.19
CA LEU A 191 -11.08 -14.60 -18.27
C LEU A 191 -10.37 -14.08 -19.52
N SER A 192 -9.18 -13.50 -19.38
CA SER A 192 -8.27 -13.26 -20.49
C SER A 192 -7.55 -14.56 -20.84
N THR A 193 -7.72 -15.07 -22.05
CA THR A 193 -6.96 -16.22 -22.59
C THR A 193 -5.46 -15.93 -22.79
N GLU A 194 -4.91 -14.91 -22.12
CA GLU A 194 -3.53 -14.41 -22.24
C GLU A 194 -2.61 -14.90 -21.10
N ASP A 195 -3.01 -15.95 -20.37
CA ASP A 195 -2.09 -16.67 -19.46
C ASP A 195 -0.90 -17.34 -20.20
N GLU A 196 -0.83 -17.22 -21.55
CA GLU A 196 0.35 -17.58 -22.34
C GLU A 196 1.58 -16.68 -22.11
N ASP A 197 1.44 -15.47 -21.54
CA ASP A 197 2.59 -14.56 -21.39
C ASP A 197 3.49 -14.83 -20.18
N LEU A 198 3.03 -15.62 -19.19
CA LEU A 198 3.87 -16.00 -18.04
C LEU A 198 4.53 -17.37 -18.21
N ASN A 199 3.89 -18.31 -18.93
CA ASN A 199 4.59 -19.45 -19.54
C ASN A 199 5.52 -19.02 -20.70
N GLY A 200 5.32 -17.78 -21.17
CA GLY A 200 6.25 -17.07 -22.01
C GLY A 200 7.61 -16.81 -21.37
N SER A 201 7.92 -17.15 -20.11
CA SER A 201 9.25 -16.83 -19.53
C SER A 201 10.43 -17.30 -20.38
N GLU A 202 10.38 -18.47 -21.03
CA GLU A 202 11.49 -18.91 -21.90
C GLU A 202 11.41 -18.28 -23.30
N LYS A 203 10.19 -18.16 -23.85
CA LYS A 203 9.95 -17.59 -25.19
C LYS A 203 10.13 -16.08 -25.21
N ALA A 204 9.64 -15.36 -24.22
CA ALA A 204 9.82 -13.94 -23.94
C ALA A 204 11.27 -13.62 -23.56
N LEU A 205 11.97 -14.47 -22.81
CA LEU A 205 13.42 -14.30 -22.59
C LEU A 205 14.19 -14.48 -23.92
N LYS A 206 13.82 -15.47 -24.75
CA LYS A 206 14.31 -15.60 -26.14
C LYS A 206 13.94 -14.41 -27.02
N THR A 207 12.73 -13.87 -26.89
CA THR A 207 12.24 -12.71 -27.64
C THR A 207 12.95 -11.43 -27.21
N LEU A 208 13.21 -11.23 -25.91
CA LEU A 208 14.00 -10.12 -25.38
C LEU A 208 15.48 -10.24 -25.80
N GLN A 209 16.04 -11.45 -25.82
CA GLN A 209 17.37 -11.71 -26.36
C GLN A 209 17.46 -11.47 -27.88
N THR A 210 16.36 -11.62 -28.63
CA THR A 210 16.32 -11.41 -30.08
C THR A 210 15.85 -10.02 -30.52
N ALA A 211 15.16 -9.27 -29.65
CA ALA A 211 14.69 -7.91 -29.91
C ALA A 211 15.89 -6.97 -30.13
N SER A 212 16.04 -6.50 -31.37
CA SER A 212 17.14 -5.65 -31.84
C SER A 212 17.22 -4.28 -31.15
N PHE A 213 16.16 -3.82 -30.50
CA PHE A 213 16.12 -2.51 -29.82
C PHE A 213 17.03 -2.44 -28.58
N PHE A 214 17.27 -3.58 -27.90
CA PHE A 214 18.17 -3.68 -26.74
C PHE A 214 19.59 -4.11 -27.12
N ARG A 215 19.88 -4.29 -28.41
CA ARG A 215 21.19 -4.72 -28.92
C ARG A 215 22.22 -3.60 -29.04
N HIS A 216 22.02 -2.47 -28.36
CA HIS A 216 23.19 -1.72 -27.93
C HIS A 216 23.87 -2.56 -26.84
N GLN A 217 24.76 -3.45 -27.27
CA GLN A 217 25.89 -3.87 -26.47
C GLN A 217 26.64 -2.58 -26.14
N VAL A 218 26.22 -1.91 -25.06
CA VAL A 218 27.15 -1.06 -24.32
C VAL A 218 28.22 -2.05 -23.92
N ALA A 219 29.34 -2.06 -24.64
CA ALA A 219 30.47 -2.88 -24.31
C ALA A 219 30.82 -2.53 -22.86
N ALA A 220 30.40 -3.39 -21.93
CA ALA A 220 30.78 -3.22 -20.55
C ALA A 220 32.31 -3.29 -20.57
N PRO A 221 33.01 -2.30 -19.99
CA PRO A 221 34.45 -2.35 -19.94
C PRO A 221 34.85 -3.69 -19.31
N ILE A 222 35.91 -4.32 -19.83
CA ILE A 222 36.41 -5.56 -19.24
C ILE A 222 36.88 -5.23 -17.83
N VAL A 223 36.10 -5.63 -16.82
CA VAL A 223 36.44 -5.43 -15.42
C VAL A 223 37.26 -6.62 -14.95
N LYS A 224 38.59 -6.50 -14.93
CA LYS A 224 39.48 -7.57 -14.47
C LYS A 224 39.22 -8.00 -13.02
N ASN A 225 38.86 -7.04 -12.17
CA ASN A 225 38.52 -7.27 -10.77
C ASN A 225 37.07 -6.84 -10.54
N HIS A 226 36.17 -7.81 -10.58
CA HIS A 226 34.75 -7.64 -10.31
C HIS A 226 34.54 -6.93 -8.95
N PRO A 227 33.94 -5.72 -8.92
CA PRO A 227 33.74 -5.01 -7.67
C PRO A 227 32.62 -5.65 -6.86
N ASN A 228 32.69 -5.46 -5.54
CA ASN A 228 31.56 -5.74 -4.65
C ASN A 228 30.39 -4.79 -4.97
N VAL A 229 29.17 -5.29 -4.80
CA VAL A 229 27.94 -4.54 -5.08
C VAL A 229 27.11 -4.44 -3.80
N LEU A 230 26.91 -3.22 -3.30
CA LEU A 230 26.01 -2.94 -2.19
C LEU A 230 24.79 -2.17 -2.71
N LEU A 231 23.63 -2.83 -2.70
CA LEU A 231 22.35 -2.21 -3.04
C LEU A 231 21.60 -1.89 -1.74
N VAL A 232 21.38 -0.61 -1.44
CA VAL A 232 20.62 -0.18 -0.27
C VAL A 232 19.25 0.31 -0.71
N MET A 233 18.21 -0.48 -0.47
CA MET A 233 16.83 -0.06 -0.67
C MET A 233 16.34 0.63 0.60
N ILE A 234 15.85 1.87 0.46
CA ILE A 234 15.35 2.65 1.58
C ILE A 234 13.83 2.67 1.55
N GLU A 235 13.21 2.10 2.58
CA GLU A 235 11.76 1.93 2.67
C GLU A 235 11.04 3.29 2.71
N GLY A 236 9.95 3.44 1.94
CA GLY A 236 9.09 4.64 1.97
C GLY A 236 9.77 6.00 1.69
N MET A 237 11.02 6.06 1.24
CA MET A 237 11.74 7.32 1.06
C MET A 237 11.52 7.90 -0.34
N SER A 238 10.99 9.12 -0.41
CA SER A 238 10.90 9.91 -1.64
C SER A 238 12.13 10.79 -1.82
N GLY A 239 12.63 10.87 -3.06
CA GLY A 239 13.66 11.84 -3.43
C GLY A 239 13.23 13.30 -3.23
N GLY A 240 11.92 13.57 -3.18
CA GLY A 240 11.37 14.90 -2.92
C GLY A 240 11.70 15.47 -1.55
N TYR A 241 12.21 14.65 -0.61
CA TYR A 241 12.68 15.14 0.69
C TYR A 241 14.11 15.70 0.66
N PHE A 242 14.87 15.49 -0.43
CA PHE A 242 16.21 16.06 -0.58
C PHE A 242 16.12 17.52 -1.07
N PRO A 243 16.71 18.49 -0.34
CA PRO A 243 16.67 19.91 -0.69
C PRO A 243 17.02 20.25 -2.15
N SER A 244 17.98 19.56 -2.77
CA SER A 244 18.30 19.85 -4.18
C SER A 244 17.22 19.38 -5.15
N LEU A 245 16.58 18.23 -4.88
CA LEU A 245 15.52 17.68 -5.69
C LEU A 245 14.21 18.44 -5.50
N SER A 246 13.87 18.79 -4.25
CA SER A 246 12.68 19.59 -3.97
C SER A 246 12.73 20.94 -4.68
N ARG A 247 13.86 21.66 -4.56
CA ARG A 247 14.07 22.93 -5.29
C ARG A 247 14.01 22.77 -6.80
N TYR A 248 14.60 21.70 -7.35
CA TYR A 248 14.60 21.45 -8.79
C TYR A 248 13.18 21.25 -9.36
N HIS A 249 12.32 20.55 -8.61
CA HIS A 249 10.94 20.25 -9.01
C HIS A 249 9.89 21.23 -8.47
N GLY A 250 10.31 22.30 -7.78
CA GLY A 250 9.38 23.27 -7.18
C GLY A 250 8.49 22.67 -6.08
N LEU A 251 9.00 21.69 -5.34
CA LEU A 251 8.29 21.02 -4.25
C LEU A 251 8.53 21.73 -2.92
N ASP A 252 7.52 21.73 -2.05
CA ASP A 252 7.58 22.26 -0.68
C ASP A 252 7.23 21.16 0.33
N PRO A 253 8.17 20.25 0.66
CA PRO A 253 7.90 19.14 1.56
C PRO A 253 7.91 19.61 3.03
N THR A 254 6.99 19.08 3.84
CA THR A 254 6.93 19.33 5.30
C THR A 254 8.20 18.88 6.03
N VAL A 255 8.92 17.89 5.49
CA VAL A 255 10.16 17.33 6.05
C VAL A 255 11.27 17.39 5.01
N THR A 256 12.47 17.79 5.44
CA THR A 256 13.67 17.83 4.59
C THR A 256 14.78 16.97 5.16
N LEU A 257 15.50 16.25 4.30
CA LEU A 257 16.61 15.37 4.65
C LEU A 257 17.98 16.00 4.30
N ALA A 258 18.18 17.27 4.68
CA ALA A 258 19.40 18.01 4.36
C ALA A 258 20.68 17.32 4.86
N SER A 259 20.65 16.81 6.09
CA SER A 259 21.80 16.10 6.68
C SER A 259 22.15 14.83 5.93
N LEU A 260 21.16 14.09 5.43
CA LEU A 260 21.38 12.88 4.65
C LEU A 260 21.91 13.22 3.26
N GLU A 261 21.34 14.22 2.58
CA GLU A 261 21.86 14.70 1.29
C GLU A 261 23.34 15.11 1.41
N GLU A 262 23.67 15.90 2.42
CA GLU A 262 25.03 16.36 2.66
C GLU A 262 25.98 15.20 2.98
N ASN A 263 25.53 14.21 3.74
CA ASN A 263 26.32 13.01 4.03
C ASN A 263 26.58 12.18 2.75
N LEU A 264 25.55 11.97 1.93
CA LEU A 264 25.66 11.25 0.65
C LEU A 264 26.64 11.98 -0.29
N ARG A 265 26.53 13.31 -0.41
CA ARG A 265 27.45 14.11 -1.24
C ARG A 265 28.89 14.02 -0.74
N ARG A 266 29.12 14.12 0.57
CA ARG A 266 30.46 14.00 1.18
C ARG A 266 31.12 12.66 0.88
N HIS A 267 30.34 11.58 0.75
CA HIS A 267 30.84 10.25 0.40
C HIS A 267 30.78 9.96 -1.11
N GLY A 268 30.57 10.97 -1.95
CA GLY A 268 30.64 10.85 -3.41
C GLY A 268 29.40 10.22 -4.08
N PHE A 269 28.29 10.05 -3.36
CA PHE A 269 27.05 9.58 -3.96
C PHE A 269 26.50 10.60 -4.95
N ARG A 270 25.98 10.09 -6.07
CA ARG A 270 25.31 10.90 -7.10
C ARG A 270 23.80 10.82 -6.91
N LEU A 271 23.16 11.98 -6.90
CA LEU A 271 21.70 12.09 -6.87
C LEU A 271 21.17 12.30 -8.28
N TYR A 272 20.31 11.38 -8.72
CA TYR A 272 19.62 11.47 -10.01
C TYR A 272 18.29 12.20 -9.80
N ARG A 273 18.15 13.38 -10.44
CA ARG A 273 17.00 14.27 -10.24
C ARG A 273 15.71 13.80 -10.91
N ASN A 274 15.84 13.00 -11.98
CA ASN A 274 14.72 12.52 -12.80
C ASN A 274 14.67 10.99 -12.78
N SER A 275 14.60 10.41 -11.58
CA SER A 275 14.37 8.98 -11.37
C SER A 275 13.01 8.80 -10.72
N LEU A 276 12.20 7.89 -11.27
CA LEU A 276 10.85 7.60 -10.80
C LEU A 276 10.80 6.15 -10.32
N SER A 277 10.17 5.92 -9.17
CA SER A 277 9.81 4.57 -8.79
C SER A 277 8.73 4.07 -9.73
N MET A 278 8.93 2.87 -10.29
CA MET A 278 7.92 2.23 -11.13
C MET A 278 6.76 1.67 -10.31
N GLU A 279 6.95 1.50 -9.00
CA GLU A 279 6.02 0.82 -8.11
C GLU A 279 5.86 1.57 -6.79
N ARG A 280 4.73 1.35 -6.11
CA ARG A 280 4.36 2.06 -4.87
C ARG A 280 4.44 1.20 -3.60
N GLN A 281 4.69 -0.10 -3.74
CA GLN A 281 4.79 -1.04 -2.62
C GLN A 281 6.14 -1.75 -2.63
N THR A 282 6.66 -2.06 -1.44
CA THR A 282 7.99 -2.65 -1.22
C THR A 282 8.24 -3.92 -2.03
N ASP A 283 7.30 -4.86 -2.04
CA ASP A 283 7.39 -6.09 -2.82
C ASP A 283 7.55 -5.81 -4.31
N ARG A 284 6.73 -4.91 -4.83
CA ARG A 284 6.73 -4.61 -6.27
C ARG A 284 7.96 -3.79 -6.68
N GLY A 285 8.35 -2.80 -5.87
CA GLY A 285 9.57 -2.01 -6.08
C GLY A 285 10.82 -2.89 -6.02
N THR A 286 10.92 -3.76 -5.02
CA THR A 286 12.01 -4.73 -4.90
C THR A 286 12.06 -5.65 -6.12
N PHE A 287 10.91 -6.16 -6.60
CA PHE A 287 10.87 -6.99 -7.80
C PHE A 287 11.37 -6.23 -9.03
N ALA A 288 10.92 -4.99 -9.24
CA ALA A 288 11.34 -4.17 -10.36
C ALA A 288 12.85 -3.86 -10.32
N ILE A 289 13.40 -3.55 -9.15
CA ILE A 289 14.84 -3.27 -8.97
C ILE A 289 15.69 -4.51 -9.23
N LEU A 290 15.28 -5.66 -8.69
CA LEU A 290 16.09 -6.88 -8.77
C LEU A 290 15.94 -7.61 -10.11
N CYS A 291 14.77 -7.58 -10.72
CA CYS A 291 14.45 -8.37 -11.91
C CYS A 291 14.21 -7.52 -13.17
N GLY A 292 14.29 -6.18 -13.08
CA GLY A 292 14.18 -5.29 -14.24
C GLY A 292 12.82 -5.32 -14.94
N ALA A 293 11.78 -5.84 -14.29
CA ALA A 293 10.46 -6.03 -14.90
C ALA A 293 9.53 -4.84 -14.65
N TYR A 294 8.82 -4.40 -15.69
CA TYR A 294 7.82 -3.35 -15.61
C TYR A 294 6.60 -3.74 -14.77
N PRO A 295 5.88 -2.78 -14.17
CA PRO A 295 4.61 -3.02 -13.49
C PRO A 295 3.58 -3.73 -14.38
N ASP A 296 2.73 -4.56 -13.77
CA ASP A 296 1.52 -5.06 -14.44
C ASP A 296 0.37 -4.09 -14.13
N PHE A 297 -0.10 -3.37 -15.15
CA PHE A 297 -1.20 -2.40 -14.98
C PHE A 297 -2.59 -3.03 -15.17
N ARG A 298 -2.69 -4.28 -15.64
CA ARG A 298 -3.97 -4.95 -15.89
C ARG A 298 -4.59 -5.51 -14.61
N ARG A 299 -3.73 -5.94 -13.69
CA ARG A 299 -4.13 -6.58 -12.44
C ARG A 299 -3.26 -6.14 -11.28
N GLN A 300 -3.73 -6.42 -10.07
CA GLN A 300 -2.88 -6.26 -8.90
C GLN A 300 -1.69 -7.22 -8.98
N SER A 301 -0.47 -6.68 -8.88
CA SER A 301 0.75 -7.48 -8.98
C SER A 301 0.78 -8.59 -7.92
N ARG A 302 1.03 -9.81 -8.39
CA ARG A 302 1.30 -11.01 -7.59
C ARG A 302 2.68 -11.58 -7.87
N LYS A 303 3.56 -10.85 -8.57
CA LYS A 303 4.79 -11.41 -9.14
C LYS A 303 5.69 -12.14 -8.14
N MET A 304 5.94 -11.54 -6.97
CA MET A 304 6.72 -12.22 -5.92
C MET A 304 6.04 -13.49 -5.41
N VAL A 305 4.72 -13.45 -5.23
CA VAL A 305 3.92 -14.61 -4.78
C VAL A 305 3.91 -15.70 -5.84
N ASP A 306 3.68 -15.35 -7.10
CA ASP A 306 3.63 -16.29 -8.22
C ASP A 306 4.99 -17.01 -8.37
N VAL A 307 6.11 -16.32 -8.12
CA VAL A 307 7.46 -16.94 -8.06
C VAL A 307 7.64 -17.78 -6.80
N ALA A 308 7.31 -17.25 -5.63
CA ALA A 308 7.42 -17.97 -4.36
C ALA A 308 6.65 -19.30 -4.38
N GLU A 309 5.48 -19.33 -5.03
CA GLU A 309 4.64 -20.53 -5.22
C GLU A 309 5.08 -21.41 -6.40
N GLY A 310 6.18 -21.08 -7.09
CA GLY A 310 6.73 -21.85 -8.21
C GLY A 310 5.90 -21.78 -9.50
N ARG A 311 4.97 -20.83 -9.63
CA ARG A 311 4.14 -20.64 -10.82
C ARG A 311 4.89 -19.93 -11.96
N VAL A 312 5.92 -19.16 -11.63
CA VAL A 312 6.70 -18.35 -12.57
C VAL A 312 8.18 -18.47 -12.24
N VAL A 313 9.01 -18.68 -13.27
CA VAL A 313 10.47 -18.56 -13.16
C VAL A 313 10.85 -17.12 -13.49
N VAL A 314 11.80 -16.57 -12.74
CA VAL A 314 12.29 -15.21 -12.96
C VAL A 314 13.75 -15.18 -13.35
N ASP A 315 14.09 -14.14 -14.10
CA ASP A 315 15.45 -13.77 -14.43
C ASP A 315 15.80 -12.46 -13.72
N CYS A 316 16.66 -12.54 -12.70
CA CYS A 316 16.96 -11.41 -11.82
C CYS A 316 18.47 -11.20 -11.70
N MET A 317 18.89 -9.96 -11.48
CA MET A 317 20.29 -9.55 -11.31
C MET A 317 21.05 -10.41 -10.28
N PRO A 318 20.51 -10.78 -9.10
CA PRO A 318 21.25 -11.61 -8.14
C PRO A 318 21.60 -12.99 -8.70
N LYS A 319 20.71 -13.61 -9.50
CA LYS A 319 20.97 -14.91 -10.14
C LYS A 319 22.16 -14.82 -11.10
N HIS A 320 22.18 -13.80 -11.97
CA HIS A 320 23.31 -13.56 -12.88
C HIS A 320 24.62 -13.34 -12.14
N LEU A 321 24.61 -12.52 -11.08
CA LEU A 321 25.83 -12.27 -10.31
C LEU A 321 26.32 -13.54 -9.60
N LYS A 322 25.41 -14.35 -9.04
CA LYS A 322 25.73 -15.66 -8.46
C LYS A 322 26.39 -16.59 -9.49
N GLU A 323 25.85 -16.66 -10.70
CA GLU A 323 26.42 -17.47 -11.80
C GLU A 323 27.82 -16.98 -12.23
N HIS A 324 28.13 -15.70 -12.01
CA HIS A 324 29.46 -15.11 -12.23
C HIS A 324 30.35 -15.11 -10.97
N GLY A 325 30.04 -15.96 -9.99
CA GLY A 325 30.89 -16.21 -8.82
C GLY A 325 30.69 -15.23 -7.65
N TYR A 326 29.67 -14.37 -7.67
CA TYR A 326 29.37 -13.51 -6.54
C TYR A 326 28.73 -14.31 -5.39
N ARG A 327 29.11 -13.98 -4.16
CA ARG A 327 28.33 -14.34 -2.96
C ARG A 327 27.16 -13.36 -2.85
N THR A 328 25.93 -13.83 -3.05
CA THR A 328 24.73 -12.99 -3.03
C THR A 328 23.99 -13.08 -1.70
N ALA A 329 23.67 -11.93 -1.10
CA ALA A 329 22.90 -11.88 0.13
C ALA A 329 21.75 -10.85 0.07
N TYR A 330 20.62 -11.19 0.67
CA TYR A 330 19.50 -10.30 0.91
C TYR A 330 19.25 -10.19 2.41
N TRP A 331 19.39 -8.98 2.94
CA TRP A 331 19.30 -8.69 4.37
C TRP A 331 18.27 -7.61 4.59
N GLN A 332 17.20 -7.91 5.32
CA GLN A 332 16.19 -6.91 5.63
C GLN A 332 15.92 -6.83 7.13
N ALA A 333 15.54 -5.65 7.59
CA ALA A 333 15.15 -5.46 8.99
C ALA A 333 13.82 -6.14 9.33
N ALA A 334 12.92 -6.35 8.35
CA ALA A 334 11.60 -6.95 8.58
C ALA A 334 11.56 -8.50 8.57
N PRO A 335 10.51 -9.13 9.11
CA PRO A 335 10.22 -10.55 8.90
C PRO A 335 10.14 -10.92 7.41
N LEU A 336 10.75 -12.05 7.03
CA LEU A 336 10.80 -12.52 5.64
C LEU A 336 9.46 -13.09 5.14
N ASP A 337 8.61 -13.56 6.05
CA ASP A 337 7.29 -14.11 5.72
C ASP A 337 6.38 -13.04 5.11
N TYR A 338 6.54 -11.79 5.55
CA TYR A 338 5.78 -10.67 5.01
C TYR A 338 6.12 -10.41 3.54
N MET A 339 5.11 -10.56 2.67
CA MET A 339 5.22 -10.54 1.21
C MET A 339 6.07 -11.68 0.62
N GLN A 340 6.15 -12.84 1.30
CA GLN A 340 6.78 -14.07 0.82
C GLN A 340 8.24 -13.91 0.37
N LYS A 341 9.00 -13.01 1.01
CA LYS A 341 10.40 -12.76 0.66
C LYS A 341 11.31 -13.93 1.03
N GLY A 342 10.94 -14.72 2.05
CA GLY A 342 11.67 -15.94 2.42
C GLY A 342 11.77 -16.95 1.27
N GLU A 343 10.69 -17.10 0.50
CA GLU A 343 10.61 -18.04 -0.63
C GLU A 343 11.04 -17.41 -1.95
N PHE A 344 10.75 -16.12 -2.15
CA PHE A 344 11.13 -15.42 -3.38
C PHE A 344 12.64 -15.19 -3.50
N MET A 345 13.31 -14.74 -2.43
CA MET A 345 14.72 -14.30 -2.53
C MET A 345 15.69 -15.41 -2.94
N PRO A 346 15.57 -16.66 -2.46
CA PRO A 346 16.38 -17.77 -2.95
C PRO A 346 16.19 -18.01 -4.45
N GLN A 347 14.94 -17.95 -4.94
CA GLN A 347 14.62 -18.13 -6.36
C GLN A 347 15.13 -16.98 -7.24
N ALA A 348 15.18 -15.76 -6.70
CA ALA A 348 15.79 -14.60 -7.35
C ALA A 348 17.33 -14.68 -7.44
N GLY A 349 17.95 -15.65 -6.76
CA GLY A 349 19.38 -15.92 -6.83
C GLY A 349 20.20 -15.53 -5.60
N PHE A 350 19.57 -15.21 -4.46
CA PHE A 350 20.28 -14.96 -3.21
C PHE A 350 20.67 -16.26 -2.49
N ILE A 351 21.90 -16.31 -1.98
CA ILE A 351 22.43 -17.46 -1.21
C ILE A 351 22.12 -17.29 0.29
N ASP A 352 22.36 -16.09 0.83
CA ASP A 352 22.07 -15.76 2.23
C ASP A 352 20.85 -14.84 2.29
N VAL A 353 19.75 -15.31 2.86
CA VAL A 353 18.52 -14.53 3.03
C VAL A 353 18.26 -14.39 4.53
N THR A 354 18.35 -13.16 5.04
CA THR A 354 18.19 -12.88 6.46
C THR A 354 17.15 -11.77 6.72
N GLY A 355 16.28 -12.00 7.70
CA GLY A 355 15.28 -11.03 8.17
C GLY A 355 15.44 -10.65 9.64
N ALA A 356 14.38 -10.03 10.18
CA ALA A 356 14.31 -9.48 11.54
C ALA A 356 14.91 -10.36 12.66
N LYS A 357 14.64 -11.68 12.63
CA LYS A 357 15.04 -12.61 13.71
C LYS A 357 16.54 -12.60 14.04
N ILE A 358 17.40 -12.34 13.05
CA ILE A 358 18.86 -12.30 13.23
C ILE A 358 19.37 -10.88 13.48
N PHE A 359 18.65 -9.86 13.00
CA PHE A 359 19.03 -8.47 13.20
C PHE A 359 18.59 -7.91 14.55
N ASN A 360 17.63 -8.56 15.20
CA ASN A 360 17.33 -8.34 16.62
C ASN A 360 18.42 -8.93 17.53
N GLY A 361 18.50 -8.42 18.75
CA GLY A 361 19.40 -8.97 19.76
C GLY A 361 19.11 -10.46 20.02
N PRO A 362 20.11 -11.27 20.40
CA PRO A 362 19.88 -12.68 20.74
C PRO A 362 18.81 -12.82 21.83
N GLY A 363 17.73 -13.54 21.52
CA GLY A 363 16.60 -13.76 22.44
C GLY A 363 15.56 -12.63 22.48
N GLU A 364 15.72 -11.57 21.67
CA GLU A 364 14.72 -10.51 21.55
C GLU A 364 13.62 -10.90 20.56
N GLU A 365 12.36 -10.69 20.96
CA GLU A 365 11.22 -10.85 20.06
C GLU A 365 11.19 -9.75 18.98
N VAL A 366 10.63 -10.09 17.82
CA VAL A 366 10.43 -9.10 16.75
C VAL A 366 9.25 -8.21 17.07
N GLU A 367 9.54 -7.01 17.57
CA GLU A 367 8.53 -5.97 17.74
C GLU A 367 8.27 -5.20 16.44
N GLY A 368 6.98 -5.05 16.09
CA GLY A 368 6.55 -4.26 14.94
C GLY A 368 7.21 -4.69 13.63
N TRP A 369 7.86 -3.75 12.95
CA TRP A 369 8.53 -4.00 11.66
C TRP A 369 9.96 -4.55 11.77
N GLY A 370 10.52 -4.71 12.97
CA GLY A 370 11.92 -5.12 13.18
C GLY A 370 12.79 -4.06 13.86
N PRO A 371 14.11 -4.26 13.92
CA PRO A 371 15.01 -3.39 14.63
C PRO A 371 15.13 -2.02 13.92
N PRO A 372 15.28 -0.92 14.68
CA PRO A 372 15.48 0.40 14.11
C PRO A 372 16.84 0.49 13.38
N ASP A 373 16.93 1.46 12.46
CA ASP A 373 18.07 1.63 11.56
C ASP A 373 19.45 1.67 12.26
N PRO A 374 19.65 2.35 13.41
CA PRO A 374 20.95 2.32 14.10
C PRO A 374 21.40 0.92 14.52
N ILE A 375 20.47 0.05 14.94
CA ILE A 375 20.75 -1.33 15.32
C ILE A 375 20.99 -2.17 14.06
N TYR A 376 20.07 -2.06 13.09
CA TYR A 376 20.14 -2.80 11.83
C TYR A 376 21.44 -2.52 11.07
N PHE A 377 21.80 -1.25 10.83
CA PHE A 377 23.00 -0.90 10.08
C PHE A 377 24.29 -1.20 10.84
N ASN A 378 24.31 -1.16 12.17
CA ASN A 378 25.47 -1.60 12.94
C ASN A 378 25.73 -3.10 12.76
N ASN A 379 24.68 -3.93 12.81
CA ASN A 379 24.79 -5.37 12.54
C ASN A 379 25.22 -5.63 11.09
N VAL A 380 24.61 -4.96 10.11
CA VAL A 380 24.99 -5.04 8.69
C VAL A 380 26.47 -4.70 8.50
N ALA A 381 26.99 -3.65 9.13
CA ALA A 381 28.39 -3.28 9.01
C ALA A 381 29.35 -4.37 9.53
N GLN A 382 28.97 -5.07 10.61
CA GLN A 382 29.74 -6.23 11.11
C GLN A 382 29.72 -7.39 10.12
N ARG A 383 28.54 -7.72 9.57
CA ARG A 383 28.39 -8.80 8.58
C ARG A 383 29.10 -8.50 7.27
N LEU A 384 29.07 -7.25 6.80
CA LEU A 384 29.83 -6.83 5.62
C LEU A 384 31.32 -7.03 5.83
N ARG A 385 31.89 -6.64 6.98
CA ARG A 385 33.32 -6.89 7.28
C ARG A 385 33.68 -8.38 7.27
N GLN A 386 32.80 -9.23 7.79
CA GLN A 386 33.00 -10.68 7.76
C GLN A 386 32.89 -11.27 6.35
N LEU A 387 32.02 -10.70 5.51
CA LEU A 387 31.84 -11.12 4.12
C LEU A 387 33.02 -10.67 3.25
N ASP A 388 33.51 -9.45 3.46
CA ASP A 388 34.63 -8.85 2.73
C ASP A 388 35.98 -9.54 3.01
N ALA A 389 36.11 -10.18 4.17
CA ALA A 389 37.27 -11.02 4.50
C ALA A 389 37.33 -12.34 3.71
N LYS A 390 36.27 -12.71 2.97
CA LYS A 390 36.20 -13.94 2.17
C LYS A 390 36.67 -13.66 0.74
N PRO A 391 37.31 -14.64 0.07
CA PRO A 391 37.73 -14.48 -1.32
C PRO A 391 36.52 -14.41 -2.27
N GLY A 392 36.69 -13.66 -3.36
CA GLY A 392 35.68 -13.46 -4.40
C GLY A 392 34.76 -12.26 -4.14
N PRO A 393 34.05 -11.79 -5.17
CA PRO A 393 33.17 -10.64 -5.03
C PRO A 393 31.88 -11.01 -4.30
N TRP A 394 31.24 -10.01 -3.70
CA TRP A 394 29.92 -10.15 -3.08
C TRP A 394 28.92 -9.13 -3.60
N MET A 395 27.64 -9.53 -3.56
CA MET A 395 26.50 -8.64 -3.77
C MET A 395 25.61 -8.72 -2.53
N VAL A 396 25.34 -7.59 -1.90
CA VAL A 396 24.43 -7.50 -0.77
C VAL A 396 23.31 -6.52 -1.10
N THR A 397 22.07 -6.96 -0.92
CA THR A 397 20.88 -6.11 -0.96
C THR A 397 20.35 -5.89 0.46
N LEU A 398 20.18 -4.63 0.83
CA LEU A 398 19.66 -4.20 2.13
C LEU A 398 18.25 -3.62 1.97
N LEU A 399 17.41 -3.82 2.98
CA LEU A 399 16.13 -3.12 3.14
C LEU A 399 15.89 -2.77 4.60
N ASN A 400 15.86 -1.46 4.89
CA ASN A 400 15.64 -0.93 6.24
C ASN A 400 14.14 -0.81 6.58
N VAL A 401 13.82 -0.42 7.81
CA VAL A 401 12.43 -0.15 8.26
C VAL A 401 12.27 1.14 9.06
N GLY A 402 13.34 1.86 9.42
CA GLY A 402 13.26 3.08 10.22
C GLY A 402 12.44 4.20 9.58
N THR A 403 12.32 4.20 8.26
CA THR A 403 11.50 5.11 7.47
C THR A 403 10.09 4.58 7.16
N HIS A 404 9.75 3.39 7.65
CA HIS A 404 8.40 2.83 7.58
C HIS A 404 7.57 3.33 8.76
N HIS A 405 6.28 3.57 8.54
CA HIS A 405 5.35 3.89 9.62
C HIS A 405 5.33 2.76 10.68
N PRO A 406 5.20 3.08 11.98
CA PRO A 406 4.96 4.39 12.58
C PRO A 406 6.23 5.22 12.87
N PHE A 407 7.32 5.01 12.12
CA PHE A 407 8.57 5.77 12.19
C PHE A 407 9.34 5.58 13.52
N LYS A 408 9.48 4.32 13.95
CA LYS A 408 10.34 3.95 15.10
C LYS A 408 11.82 4.03 14.68
N ILE A 409 12.37 5.23 14.70
CA ILE A 409 13.73 5.53 14.21
C ILE A 409 14.87 5.05 15.13
N GLY A 410 14.56 4.63 16.36
CA GLY A 410 15.56 4.25 17.37
C GLY A 410 16.21 5.45 18.05
N LYS A 411 17.11 5.18 19.00
CA LYS A 411 17.95 6.19 19.65
C LYS A 411 19.34 6.20 19.03
#